data_AF-A0A166SEA8-F1
#
_entry.id   AF-A0A166SEA8-F1
#
_cell.length_a   1.000
_cell.length_b   1.000
_cell.length_c   1.000
_cell.angle_alpha   90.00
_cell.angle_beta   90.00
_cell.angle_gamma   90.00
#
_symmetry.space_group_name_H-M   'P 1'
#
loop_
_entity.id
_entity.type
_entity.pdbx_description
1 polymer ?
#
loop_
_entity_poly.entity_id
_entity_poly.type
_entity_poly.pdbx_seq_one_letter_code
_entity_poly.pdbx_strand_id
1 'polypeptide(L)'
;MSQTQFTPRVFSGIQPSGGLTLGNYLGAIKRFVDMQDAGGFETIYCMVDLHAITVWQEPEALRRNTRELAAGFIASGIDPAKSILINQSQVPEHAQLGWIFNCVARMGWMSRMTQFKDKAGKNAEKASLGLFGYPALMAADILVYHATHVPVGEDQKQHLELTRDIAAKFNHDYGVDFFPLTEPVIEGAATRVMSLRDGSKKMSKSDPSDASRINMTDDADAIAKKIRKAKTDPDALPSEAAGLEDRPEARNLVNIFAALSDL
;
A
#
# COMPACT_ATOMS: atom_id res chain seq x y z
N MET A 1 -32.79 -9.24 -14.26
CA MET A 1 -32.42 -9.04 -12.84
C MET A 1 -32.05 -7.57 -12.69
N SER A 2 -32.57 -6.91 -11.65
CA SER A 2 -32.11 -5.56 -11.27
C SER A 2 -30.60 -5.64 -11.02
N GLN A 3 -29.79 -4.77 -11.63
CA GLN A 3 -28.36 -4.69 -11.30
C GLN A 3 -28.23 -4.33 -9.82
N THR A 4 -27.42 -5.09 -9.07
CA THR A 4 -27.15 -4.78 -7.66
C THR A 4 -26.31 -3.51 -7.60
N GLN A 5 -26.78 -2.50 -6.88
CA GLN A 5 -26.02 -1.27 -6.68
C GLN A 5 -25.18 -1.39 -5.41
N PHE A 6 -23.85 -1.37 -5.57
CA PHE A 6 -22.91 -1.41 -4.45
C PHE A 6 -22.59 0.02 -3.98
N THR A 7 -22.51 0.20 -2.66
CA THR A 7 -21.98 1.44 -2.08
C THR A 7 -20.54 1.67 -2.54
N PRO A 8 -20.21 2.87 -3.06
CA PRO A 8 -18.83 3.21 -3.39
C PRO A 8 -17.95 3.09 -2.14
N ARG A 9 -17.05 2.11 -2.17
CA ARG A 9 -16.17 1.76 -1.06
C ARG A 9 -14.76 1.49 -1.56
N VAL A 10 -13.80 2.07 -0.87
CA VAL A 10 -12.37 1.94 -1.13
C VAL A 10 -11.74 1.08 -0.05
N PHE A 11 -10.98 0.06 -0.46
CA PHE A 11 -10.17 -0.75 0.44
C PHE A 11 -8.69 -0.56 0.13
N SER A 12 -7.88 -0.33 1.16
CA SER A 12 -6.41 -0.32 1.06
C SER A 12 -5.80 -1.19 2.16
N GLY A 13 -5.02 -2.19 1.75
CA GLY A 13 -4.25 -3.04 2.64
C GLY A 13 -2.81 -2.55 2.78
N ILE A 14 -2.32 -2.40 4.01
CA ILE A 14 -0.99 -1.87 4.31
C ILE A 14 -0.21 -2.85 5.18
N GLN A 15 0.96 -3.25 4.68
CA GLN A 15 1.78 -4.23 5.38
C GLN A 15 2.47 -3.61 6.61
N PRO A 16 2.35 -4.21 7.81
CA PRO A 16 2.99 -3.73 9.04
C PRO A 16 4.50 -4.03 9.06
N SER A 17 5.26 -3.30 8.26
CA SER A 17 6.71 -3.45 8.15
C SER A 17 7.51 -2.59 9.14
N GLY A 18 6.84 -1.67 9.84
CA GLY A 18 7.47 -0.60 10.63
C GLY A 18 8.16 0.45 9.77
N GLY A 19 8.61 1.53 10.42
CA GLY A 19 9.49 2.54 9.81
C GLY A 19 8.80 3.34 8.71
N LEU A 20 7.63 3.90 9.00
CA LEU A 20 6.96 4.85 8.10
C LEU A 20 7.91 6.01 7.78
N THR A 21 8.03 6.32 6.50
CA THR A 21 8.86 7.42 6.01
C THR A 21 8.01 8.56 5.47
N LEU A 22 8.60 9.74 5.31
CA LEU A 22 7.98 10.87 4.60
C LEU A 22 7.47 10.46 3.20
N GLY A 23 8.18 9.55 2.53
CA GLY A 23 7.76 9.00 1.24
C GLY A 23 6.46 8.18 1.31
N ASN A 24 6.17 7.52 2.44
CA ASN A 24 4.89 6.85 2.64
C ASN A 24 3.77 7.86 2.89
N TYR A 25 4.06 8.89 3.69
CA TYR A 25 3.11 9.95 4.01
C TYR A 25 2.67 10.71 2.75
N LEU A 26 3.62 11.30 2.02
CA LEU A 26 3.33 12.06 0.80
C LEU A 26 2.91 11.18 -0.38
N GLY A 27 3.33 9.91 -0.39
CA GLY A 27 3.05 9.00 -1.48
C GLY A 27 1.66 8.34 -1.43
N ALA A 28 1.05 8.24 -0.24
CA ALA A 28 -0.22 7.53 -0.09
C ALA A 28 -1.09 8.09 1.05
N ILE A 29 -0.55 8.25 2.27
CA ILE A 29 -1.37 8.53 3.45
C ILE A 29 -2.09 9.88 3.33
N LYS A 30 -1.43 10.93 2.80
CA LYS A 30 -2.07 12.23 2.56
C LYS A 30 -3.32 12.09 1.67
N ARG A 31 -3.26 11.28 0.63
CA ARG A 31 -4.39 11.04 -0.27
C ARG A 31 -5.51 10.25 0.39
N PHE A 32 -5.17 9.33 1.28
CA PHE A 32 -6.14 8.62 2.09
C PHE A 32 -6.92 9.58 2.99
N VAL A 33 -6.24 10.57 3.57
CA VAL A 33 -6.88 11.65 4.33
C VAL A 33 -7.79 12.49 3.44
N ASP A 34 -7.34 12.88 2.25
CA ASP A 34 -8.17 13.64 1.31
C ASP A 34 -9.42 12.84 0.88
N MET A 35 -9.26 11.52 0.68
CA MET A 35 -10.33 10.63 0.23
C MET A 35 -11.42 10.43 1.29
N GLN A 36 -11.06 10.27 2.57
CA GLN A 36 -12.06 10.19 3.64
C GLN A 36 -12.85 11.50 3.79
N ASP A 37 -12.21 12.65 3.51
CA ASP A 37 -12.83 13.97 3.70
C ASP A 37 -13.66 14.41 2.49
N ALA A 38 -13.37 13.88 1.30
CA ALA A 38 -14.14 14.16 0.09
C ALA A 38 -15.59 13.64 0.14
N GLY A 39 -15.90 12.68 1.02
CA GLY A 39 -17.26 12.17 1.26
C GLY A 39 -17.88 11.35 0.12
N GLY A 40 -17.10 11.00 -0.92
CA GLY A 40 -17.56 10.20 -2.07
C GLY A 40 -17.44 8.69 -1.91
N PHE A 41 -16.67 8.23 -0.92
CA PHE A 41 -16.41 6.81 -0.67
C PHE A 41 -16.46 6.50 0.83
N GLU A 42 -16.92 5.31 1.17
CA GLU A 42 -16.56 4.69 2.43
C GLU A 42 -15.14 4.12 2.33
N THR A 43 -14.27 4.47 3.27
CA THR A 43 -12.84 4.14 3.22
C THR A 43 -12.46 3.11 4.29
N ILE A 44 -11.67 2.12 3.89
CA ILE A 44 -11.19 1.04 4.75
C ILE A 44 -9.68 0.90 4.60
N TYR A 45 -8.98 1.07 5.71
CA TYR A 45 -7.53 0.92 5.82
C TYR A 45 -7.20 -0.26 6.73
N CYS A 46 -6.64 -1.31 6.15
CA CYS A 46 -6.42 -2.58 6.82
C CYS A 46 -4.92 -2.86 7.00
N MET A 47 -4.49 -3.05 8.24
CA MET A 47 -3.13 -3.48 8.56
C MET A 47 -3.03 -4.98 8.35
N VAL A 48 -2.40 -5.38 7.24
CA VAL A 48 -2.43 -6.77 6.76
C VAL A 48 -1.39 -7.68 7.42
N ASP A 49 -1.58 -7.96 8.70
CA ASP A 49 -0.67 -8.81 9.48
C ASP A 49 -0.70 -10.29 9.06
N LEU A 50 -1.81 -10.82 8.53
CA LEU A 50 -1.86 -12.18 7.97
C LEU A 50 -1.04 -12.30 6.67
N HIS A 51 -0.99 -11.25 5.86
CA HIS A 51 -0.08 -11.21 4.70
C HIS A 51 1.38 -11.11 5.12
N ALA A 52 1.69 -10.40 6.21
CA ALA A 52 3.06 -10.22 6.66
C ALA A 52 3.75 -11.55 7.03
N ILE A 53 3.00 -12.51 7.58
CA ILE A 53 3.51 -13.83 8.00
C ILE A 53 3.67 -14.84 6.86
N THR A 54 3.38 -14.47 5.61
CA THR A 54 3.70 -15.31 4.43
C THR A 54 5.22 -15.52 4.26
N VAL A 55 6.01 -14.64 4.87
CA VAL A 55 7.43 -14.78 5.12
C VAL A 55 7.71 -14.67 6.63
N TRP A 56 8.86 -15.15 7.09
CA TRP A 56 9.20 -15.11 8.51
C TRP A 56 9.18 -13.68 9.08
N GLN A 57 8.58 -13.53 10.25
CA GLN A 57 8.54 -12.29 11.03
C GLN A 57 9.02 -12.57 12.45
N GLU A 58 9.68 -11.60 13.07
CA GLU A 58 9.91 -11.62 14.51
C GLU A 58 8.58 -11.23 15.22
N PRO A 59 8.01 -12.09 16.09
CA PRO A 59 6.67 -11.87 16.63
C PRO A 59 6.46 -10.55 17.39
N GLU A 60 7.43 -10.11 18.20
CA GLU A 60 7.33 -8.87 18.95
C GLU A 60 7.41 -7.64 18.04
N ALA A 61 8.31 -7.68 17.05
CA ALA A 61 8.45 -6.65 16.03
C ALA A 61 7.18 -6.53 15.19
N LEU A 62 6.58 -7.64 14.74
CA LEU A 62 5.32 -7.60 13.99
C LEU A 62 4.21 -6.93 14.82
N ARG A 63 4.05 -7.33 16.08
CA ARG A 63 3.07 -6.73 16.99
C ARG A 63 3.30 -5.23 17.18
N ARG A 64 4.56 -4.82 17.39
CA ARG A 64 4.94 -3.41 17.53
C ARG A 64 4.67 -2.64 16.24
N ASN A 65 5.09 -3.17 15.09
CA ASN A 65 4.94 -2.56 13.78
C ASN A 65 3.48 -2.36 13.39
N THR A 66 2.59 -3.31 13.71
CA THR A 66 1.15 -3.16 13.48
C THR A 66 0.57 -1.98 14.27
N ARG A 67 0.96 -1.84 15.54
CA ARG A 67 0.52 -0.72 16.39
C ARG A 67 1.11 0.62 15.94
N GLU A 68 2.41 0.65 15.61
CA GLU A 68 3.10 1.84 15.12
C GLU A 68 2.49 2.32 13.80
N LEU A 69 2.17 1.40 12.89
CA LEU A 69 1.52 1.72 11.62
C LEU A 69 0.13 2.31 11.83
N ALA A 70 -0.70 1.70 12.67
CA ALA A 70 -2.02 2.23 13.03
C ALA A 70 -1.92 3.61 13.69
N ALA A 71 -1.01 3.80 14.65
CA ALA A 71 -0.78 5.10 15.29
C ALA A 71 -0.30 6.16 14.27
N GLY A 72 0.58 5.78 13.34
CA GLY A 72 1.06 6.65 12.28
C GLY A 72 -0.05 7.09 11.32
N PHE A 73 -1.00 6.22 10.99
CA PHE A 73 -2.17 6.56 10.18
C PHE A 73 -3.06 7.59 10.90
N ILE A 74 -3.36 7.35 12.17
CA ILE A 74 -4.15 8.29 12.98
C ILE A 74 -3.45 9.65 13.10
N ALA A 75 -2.16 9.64 13.46
CA ALA A 75 -1.36 10.86 13.59
C ALA A 75 -1.23 11.63 12.27
N SER A 76 -1.33 10.95 11.12
CA SER A 76 -1.29 11.56 9.80
C SER A 76 -2.62 12.17 9.37
N GLY A 77 -3.72 11.94 10.11
CA GLY A 77 -5.02 12.53 9.86
C GLY A 77 -6.16 11.54 9.58
N ILE A 78 -5.89 10.23 9.50
CA ILE A 78 -6.97 9.24 9.35
C ILE A 78 -7.82 9.24 10.61
N ASP A 79 -9.11 9.51 10.46
CA ASP A 79 -10.06 9.59 11.55
C ASP A 79 -10.88 8.29 11.63
N PRO A 80 -10.73 7.46 12.68
CA PRO A 80 -11.51 6.23 12.84
C PRO A 80 -13.02 6.45 12.99
N ALA A 81 -13.48 7.69 13.19
CA ALA A 81 -14.90 8.03 13.16
C ALA A 81 -15.45 8.23 11.74
N LYS A 82 -14.56 8.47 10.75
CA LYS A 82 -14.91 8.65 9.33
C LYS A 82 -14.56 7.44 8.47
N SER A 83 -13.43 6.80 8.77
CA SER A 83 -12.87 5.67 8.04
C SER A 83 -12.79 4.44 8.92
N ILE A 84 -12.88 3.24 8.35
CA ILE A 84 -12.58 2.00 9.06
C ILE A 84 -11.06 1.80 9.08
N LEU A 85 -10.47 1.83 10.26
CA LEU A 85 -9.05 1.51 10.49
C LEU A 85 -8.94 0.22 11.29
N ILE A 86 -8.44 -0.85 10.67
CA ILE A 86 -8.51 -2.21 11.25
C ILE A 86 -7.18 -2.96 11.16
N ASN A 87 -7.00 -3.94 12.05
CA ASN A 87 -5.96 -4.96 11.94
C ASN A 87 -6.57 -6.25 11.39
N GLN A 88 -5.99 -6.82 10.33
CA GLN A 88 -6.56 -7.92 9.55
C GLN A 88 -6.88 -9.15 10.41
N SER A 89 -5.95 -9.61 11.26
CA SER A 89 -6.16 -10.77 12.12
C SER A 89 -7.25 -10.60 13.19
N GLN A 90 -7.74 -9.38 13.43
CA GLN A 90 -8.80 -9.11 14.41
C GLN A 90 -10.20 -9.27 13.81
N VAL A 91 -10.30 -9.53 12.51
CA VAL A 91 -11.57 -9.74 11.79
C VAL A 91 -11.52 -11.14 11.16
N PRO A 92 -12.10 -12.17 11.82
CA PRO A 92 -11.96 -13.57 11.39
C PRO A 92 -12.53 -13.85 9.99
N GLU A 93 -13.46 -13.03 9.52
CA GLU A 93 -14.11 -13.13 8.23
C GLU A 93 -13.11 -13.08 7.06
N HIS A 94 -11.97 -12.38 7.22
CA HIS A 94 -10.89 -12.38 6.23
C HIS A 94 -10.37 -13.79 5.95
N ALA A 95 -10.07 -14.56 6.99
CA ALA A 95 -9.57 -15.92 6.86
C ALA A 95 -10.68 -16.90 6.41
N GLN A 96 -11.90 -16.72 6.92
CA GLN A 96 -13.05 -17.56 6.54
C GLN A 96 -13.40 -17.41 5.06
N LEU A 97 -13.51 -16.17 4.57
CA LEU A 97 -13.75 -15.92 3.14
C LEU A 97 -12.54 -16.31 2.29
N GLY A 98 -11.32 -16.11 2.80
CA GLY A 98 -10.09 -16.60 2.15
C GLY A 98 -10.13 -18.10 1.89
N TRP A 99 -10.63 -18.90 2.84
CA TRP A 99 -10.83 -20.34 2.65
C TRP A 99 -11.85 -20.64 1.55
N ILE A 100 -12.99 -19.94 1.53
CA ILE A 100 -14.00 -20.09 0.47
C ILE A 100 -13.39 -19.77 -0.90
N PHE A 101 -12.62 -18.68 -1.00
CA PHE A 101 -11.97 -18.28 -2.24
C PHE A 101 -10.87 -19.22 -2.69
N ASN A 102 -10.21 -19.95 -1.79
CA ASN A 102 -9.32 -21.05 -2.18
C ASN A 102 -10.07 -22.18 -2.92
N CYS A 103 -11.36 -22.38 -2.65
CA CYS A 103 -12.20 -23.34 -3.38
C CYS A 103 -12.68 -22.82 -4.75
N VAL A 104 -12.66 -21.50 -4.96
CA VAL A 104 -13.06 -20.85 -6.22
C VAL A 104 -11.86 -20.70 -7.16
N ALA A 105 -10.74 -20.21 -6.63
CA ALA A 105 -9.53 -19.95 -7.38
C ALA A 105 -8.92 -21.24 -7.94
N ARG A 106 -8.41 -21.17 -9.16
CA ARG A 106 -7.76 -22.33 -9.82
C ARG A 106 -6.25 -22.31 -9.56
N MET A 107 -5.68 -23.49 -9.35
CA MET A 107 -4.21 -23.66 -9.22
C MET A 107 -3.44 -22.98 -10.36
N GLY A 108 -3.93 -23.10 -11.59
CA GLY A 108 -3.29 -22.47 -12.75
C GLY A 108 -3.28 -20.95 -12.70
N TRP A 109 -4.26 -20.30 -12.07
CA TRP A 109 -4.30 -18.84 -11.89
C TRP A 109 -3.20 -18.40 -10.92
N MET A 110 -3.10 -19.10 -9.78
CA MET A 110 -2.11 -18.84 -8.73
C MET A 110 -0.68 -19.09 -9.23
N SER A 111 -0.41 -20.20 -9.92
CA SER A 111 0.93 -20.52 -10.44
C SER A 111 1.44 -19.54 -11.51
N ARG A 112 0.58 -18.71 -12.08
CA ARG A 112 0.96 -17.68 -13.08
C ARG A 112 1.29 -16.32 -12.46
N MET A 113 1.04 -16.12 -11.16
CA MET A 113 1.35 -14.87 -10.48
C MET A 113 2.86 -14.58 -10.55
N THR A 114 3.24 -13.40 -11.06
CA THR A 114 4.64 -12.99 -11.19
C THR A 114 5.30 -12.90 -9.83
N GLN A 115 4.62 -12.32 -8.85
CA GLN A 115 5.11 -12.18 -7.48
C GLN A 115 5.41 -13.53 -6.82
N PHE A 116 4.63 -14.57 -7.11
CA PHE A 116 4.93 -15.92 -6.64
C PHE A 116 6.21 -16.46 -7.29
N LYS A 117 6.33 -16.36 -8.62
CA LYS A 117 7.52 -16.81 -9.35
C LYS A 117 8.80 -16.10 -8.88
N ASP A 118 8.71 -14.78 -8.66
CA ASP A 118 9.83 -13.97 -8.23
C ASP A 118 10.27 -14.30 -6.80
N LYS A 119 9.32 -14.46 -5.86
CA LYS A 119 9.62 -14.76 -4.45
C LYS A 119 9.99 -16.23 -4.21
N ALA A 120 9.38 -17.17 -4.94
CA ALA A 120 9.67 -18.59 -4.84
C ALA A 120 11.00 -18.95 -5.55
N GLY A 121 11.38 -18.17 -6.56
CA GLY A 121 12.62 -18.33 -7.30
C GLY A 121 12.75 -19.71 -7.97
N LYS A 122 13.97 -20.24 -8.00
CA LYS A 122 14.28 -21.52 -8.67
C LYS A 122 13.76 -22.75 -7.91
N ASN A 123 13.35 -22.62 -6.65
CA ASN A 123 12.93 -23.76 -5.83
C ASN A 123 11.53 -23.55 -5.27
N ALA A 124 10.55 -23.56 -6.19
CA ALA A 124 9.14 -23.32 -5.88
C ALA A 124 8.57 -24.30 -4.85
N GLU A 125 9.11 -25.51 -4.75
CA GLU A 125 8.68 -26.53 -3.78
C GLU A 125 8.99 -26.15 -2.32
N LYS A 126 9.97 -25.27 -2.09
CA LYS A 126 10.29 -24.75 -0.75
C LYS A 126 9.46 -23.53 -0.36
N ALA A 127 8.66 -22.99 -1.28
CA ALA A 127 7.79 -21.87 -0.97
C ALA A 127 6.68 -22.31 0.00
N SER A 128 6.31 -21.43 0.93
CA SER A 128 5.20 -21.69 1.83
C SER A 128 3.87 -21.70 1.06
N LEU A 129 2.91 -22.51 1.51
CA LEU A 129 1.55 -22.48 0.96
C LEU A 129 0.91 -21.09 1.11
N GLY A 130 1.25 -20.36 2.19
CA GLY A 130 0.83 -18.97 2.38
C GLY A 130 1.34 -18.05 1.28
N LEU A 131 2.61 -18.17 0.88
CA LEU A 131 3.18 -17.37 -0.22
C LEU A 131 2.53 -17.67 -1.58
N PHE A 132 2.00 -18.88 -1.77
CA PHE A 132 1.25 -19.25 -2.96
C PHE A 132 -0.21 -18.78 -2.91
N GLY A 133 -0.86 -18.94 -1.74
CA GLY A 133 -2.30 -18.75 -1.56
C GLY A 133 -2.73 -17.33 -1.14
N TYR A 134 -1.81 -16.46 -0.71
CA TYR A 134 -2.18 -15.12 -0.26
C TYR A 134 -2.96 -14.27 -1.29
N PRO A 135 -2.86 -14.46 -2.63
CA PRO A 135 -3.70 -13.70 -3.54
C PRO A 135 -5.20 -13.98 -3.37
N ALA A 136 -5.60 -15.19 -2.93
CA ALA A 136 -7.00 -15.47 -2.55
C ALA A 136 -7.39 -14.77 -1.25
N LEU A 137 -6.46 -14.69 -0.28
CA LEU A 137 -6.68 -13.91 0.94
C LEU A 137 -6.83 -12.42 0.63
N MET A 138 -6.02 -11.88 -0.29
CA MET A 138 -6.15 -10.50 -0.75
C MET A 138 -7.54 -10.24 -1.37
N ALA A 139 -8.03 -11.17 -2.20
CA ALA A 139 -9.39 -11.07 -2.73
C ALA A 139 -10.44 -11.07 -1.62
N ALA A 140 -10.26 -11.90 -0.59
CA ALA A 140 -11.15 -11.94 0.57
C ALA A 140 -11.12 -10.63 1.37
N ASP A 141 -9.93 -10.04 1.57
CA ASP A 141 -9.77 -8.77 2.27
C ASP A 141 -10.56 -7.63 1.61
N ILE A 142 -10.56 -7.61 0.28
CA ILE A 142 -11.27 -6.62 -0.53
C ILE A 142 -12.79 -6.90 -0.51
N LEU A 143 -13.18 -8.14 -0.76
CA LEU A 143 -14.57 -8.49 -1.05
C LEU A 143 -15.41 -8.76 0.21
N VAL A 144 -14.81 -9.03 1.37
CA VAL A 144 -15.57 -9.13 2.63
C VAL A 144 -16.32 -7.84 2.95
N TYR A 145 -15.80 -6.70 2.49
CA TYR A 145 -16.43 -5.39 2.61
C TYR A 145 -17.19 -4.96 1.35
N HIS A 146 -17.31 -5.81 0.32
CA HIS A 146 -17.79 -5.41 -1.01
C HIS A 146 -17.08 -4.15 -1.53
N ALA A 147 -15.76 -4.08 -1.39
CA ALA A 147 -15.01 -2.92 -1.87
C ALA A 147 -15.08 -2.83 -3.40
N THR A 148 -15.58 -1.69 -3.86
CA THR A 148 -15.72 -1.36 -5.29
C THR A 148 -14.43 -0.82 -5.90
N HIS A 149 -13.53 -0.28 -5.08
CA HIS A 149 -12.34 0.44 -5.51
C HIS A 149 -11.14 0.04 -4.65
N VAL A 150 -9.95 -0.12 -5.26
CA VAL A 150 -8.70 -0.38 -4.53
C VAL A 150 -7.58 0.48 -5.11
N PRO A 151 -6.90 1.31 -4.30
CA PRO A 151 -5.70 2.03 -4.72
C PRO A 151 -4.55 1.02 -4.81
N VAL A 152 -4.07 0.76 -6.03
CA VAL A 152 -3.00 -0.21 -6.27
C VAL A 152 -1.85 0.42 -7.07
N GLY A 153 -0.62 0.09 -6.66
CA GLY A 153 0.54 0.29 -7.51
C GLY A 153 0.52 -0.64 -8.73
N GLU A 154 1.35 -0.33 -9.72
CA GLU A 154 1.44 -1.15 -10.94
C GLU A 154 1.81 -2.61 -10.67
N ASP A 155 2.58 -2.86 -9.61
CA ASP A 155 3.03 -4.17 -9.17
C ASP A 155 1.89 -5.05 -8.62
N GLN A 156 0.81 -4.44 -8.13
CA GLN A 156 -0.34 -5.15 -7.54
C GLN A 156 -1.51 -5.31 -8.50
N LYS A 157 -1.44 -4.78 -9.73
CA LYS A 157 -2.51 -4.89 -10.74
C LYS A 157 -2.91 -6.35 -11.00
N GLN A 158 -1.94 -7.26 -11.07
CA GLN A 158 -2.22 -8.68 -11.35
C GLN A 158 -3.08 -9.34 -10.26
N HIS A 159 -2.88 -8.98 -8.99
CA HIS A 159 -3.69 -9.51 -7.89
C HIS A 159 -5.11 -8.93 -7.88
N LEU A 160 -5.26 -7.67 -8.30
CA LEU A 160 -6.58 -7.07 -8.44
C LEU A 160 -7.38 -7.72 -9.57
N GLU A 161 -6.74 -8.03 -10.70
CA GLU A 161 -7.37 -8.81 -11.77
C GLU A 161 -7.79 -10.21 -11.27
N LEU A 162 -6.94 -10.89 -10.49
CA LEU A 162 -7.33 -12.16 -9.88
C LEU A 162 -8.52 -12.02 -8.91
N THR A 163 -8.59 -10.92 -8.16
CA THR A 163 -9.74 -10.62 -7.28
C THR A 163 -11.03 -10.50 -8.10
N ARG A 164 -10.97 -9.82 -9.25
CA ARG A 164 -12.09 -9.69 -10.19
C ARG A 164 -12.49 -11.04 -10.80
N ASP A 165 -11.51 -11.87 -11.19
CA ASP A 165 -11.75 -13.23 -11.71
C ASP A 165 -12.45 -14.13 -10.67
N ILE A 166 -12.02 -14.05 -9.39
CA ILE A 166 -12.65 -14.79 -8.29
C ILE A 166 -14.08 -14.32 -8.05
N ALA A 167 -14.32 -13.01 -7.99
CA ALA A 167 -15.66 -12.44 -7.83
C ALA A 167 -16.60 -12.85 -8.97
N ALA A 168 -16.17 -12.66 -10.22
CA ALA A 168 -16.95 -13.02 -11.40
C ALA A 168 -17.27 -14.51 -11.44
N LYS A 169 -16.29 -15.37 -11.12
CA LYS A 169 -16.49 -16.82 -11.05
C LYS A 169 -17.48 -17.20 -9.96
N PHE A 170 -17.37 -16.63 -8.76
CA PHE A 170 -18.30 -16.91 -7.67
C PHE A 170 -19.73 -16.53 -8.07
N ASN A 171 -19.92 -15.30 -8.54
CA ASN A 171 -21.23 -14.80 -8.98
C ASN A 171 -21.84 -15.70 -10.06
N HIS A 172 -21.05 -16.11 -11.05
CA HIS A 172 -21.48 -17.02 -12.11
C HIS A 172 -21.87 -18.41 -11.59
N ASP A 173 -20.98 -19.06 -10.83
CA ASP A 173 -21.19 -20.45 -10.38
C ASP A 173 -22.41 -20.60 -9.47
N TYR A 174 -22.70 -19.57 -8.68
CA TYR A 174 -23.85 -19.56 -7.76
C TYR A 174 -25.10 -18.86 -8.34
N GLY A 175 -25.01 -18.27 -9.53
CA GLY A 175 -26.13 -17.56 -10.17
C GLY A 175 -26.59 -16.32 -9.40
N VAL A 176 -25.66 -15.61 -8.77
CA VAL A 176 -25.90 -14.43 -7.91
C VAL A 176 -25.12 -13.22 -8.39
N ASP A 177 -25.52 -12.04 -7.94
CA ASP A 177 -24.78 -10.78 -8.08
C ASP A 177 -24.35 -10.30 -6.69
N PHE A 178 -23.47 -11.09 -6.06
CA PHE A 178 -23.14 -10.93 -4.63
C PHE A 178 -21.91 -10.05 -4.42
N PHE A 179 -20.85 -10.27 -5.19
CA PHE A 179 -19.61 -9.50 -5.09
C PHE A 179 -19.46 -8.45 -6.20
N PRO A 180 -18.98 -7.24 -5.90
CA PRO A 180 -18.64 -6.27 -6.94
C PRO A 180 -17.40 -6.69 -7.72
N LEU A 181 -17.28 -6.20 -8.97
CA LEU A 181 -16.04 -6.29 -9.73
C LEU A 181 -15.19 -5.06 -9.44
N THR A 182 -14.32 -5.17 -8.43
CA THR A 182 -13.48 -4.07 -7.95
C THR A 182 -12.66 -3.40 -9.05
N GLU A 183 -12.57 -2.07 -9.00
CA GLU A 183 -11.84 -1.23 -9.95
C GLU A 183 -10.53 -0.69 -9.34
N PRO A 184 -9.44 -0.59 -10.12
CA PRO A 184 -8.23 0.06 -9.66
C PRO A 184 -8.44 1.58 -9.59
N VAL A 185 -8.10 2.17 -8.43
CA VAL A 185 -7.96 3.63 -8.34
C VAL A 185 -6.53 3.98 -8.76
N ILE A 186 -6.39 4.48 -9.98
CA ILE A 186 -5.14 5.06 -10.46
C ILE A 186 -5.20 6.55 -10.16
N GLU A 187 -4.89 6.92 -8.92
CA GLU A 187 -4.69 8.32 -8.59
C GLU A 187 -3.44 8.83 -9.31
N GLY A 188 -3.44 10.09 -9.79
CA GLY A 188 -2.34 10.68 -10.57
C GLY A 188 -0.97 10.55 -9.90
N ALA A 189 0.11 11.01 -10.54
CA ALA A 189 1.46 10.85 -10.01
C ALA A 189 1.57 11.35 -8.55
N ALA A 190 1.73 10.42 -7.59
CA ALA A 190 2.00 10.77 -6.20
C ALA A 190 3.35 11.44 -6.10
N THR A 191 3.51 12.35 -5.13
CA THR A 191 4.81 12.97 -4.87
C THR A 191 5.81 11.87 -4.55
N ARG A 192 6.68 11.60 -5.51
CA ARG A 192 7.69 10.55 -5.38
C ARG A 192 8.87 11.13 -4.61
N VAL A 193 8.93 10.80 -3.33
CA VAL A 193 10.05 11.19 -2.47
C VAL A 193 11.24 10.26 -2.72
N MET A 194 12.38 10.84 -3.06
CA MET A 194 13.63 10.14 -3.34
C MET A 194 14.56 10.13 -2.12
N SER A 195 15.58 9.29 -2.14
CA SER A 195 16.60 9.22 -1.10
C SER A 195 17.34 10.56 -0.99
N LEU A 196 17.56 11.00 0.25
CA LEU A 196 18.35 12.21 0.54
C LEU A 196 19.83 12.06 0.20
N ARG A 197 20.31 10.85 -0.11
CA ARG A 197 21.71 10.57 -0.47
C ARG A 197 21.90 10.22 -1.94
N ASP A 198 20.83 9.83 -2.63
CA ASP A 198 20.85 9.38 -4.02
C ASP A 198 19.50 9.70 -4.66
N GLY A 199 19.42 10.85 -5.35
CA GLY A 199 18.18 11.35 -5.93
C GLY A 199 17.60 10.46 -7.04
N SER A 200 18.37 9.47 -7.53
CA SER A 200 17.90 8.49 -8.51
C SER A 200 17.10 7.34 -7.88
N LYS A 201 17.22 7.14 -6.56
CA LYS A 201 16.57 6.04 -5.83
C LYS A 201 15.39 6.54 -5.01
N LYS A 202 14.29 5.77 -5.01
CA LYS A 202 13.13 6.05 -4.15
C LYS A 202 13.55 5.97 -2.68
N MET A 203 13.02 6.87 -1.84
CA MET A 203 13.19 6.76 -0.39
C MET A 203 12.68 5.40 0.08
N SER A 204 13.50 4.66 0.82
CA SER A 204 13.18 3.31 1.27
C SER A 204 13.55 3.10 2.73
N LYS A 205 12.65 2.47 3.47
CA LYS A 205 12.89 1.97 4.84
C LYS A 205 14.00 0.92 4.89
N SER A 206 14.26 0.22 3.78
CA SER A 206 15.27 -0.84 3.70
C SER A 206 16.68 -0.35 3.37
N ASP A 207 16.86 0.96 3.15
CA ASP A 207 18.19 1.52 2.92
C ASP A 207 19.03 1.43 4.22
N PRO A 208 20.26 0.87 4.18
CA PRO A 208 21.10 0.72 5.37
C PRO A 208 21.43 2.07 6.04
N SER A 209 21.45 3.17 5.28
CA SER A 209 21.76 4.48 5.80
C SER A 209 20.49 5.19 6.24
N ASP A 210 20.33 5.41 7.55
CA ASP A 210 19.20 6.18 8.09
C ASP A 210 19.16 7.63 7.55
N ALA A 211 20.33 8.20 7.24
CA ALA A 211 20.45 9.52 6.62
C ALA A 211 19.88 9.62 5.20
N SER A 212 19.51 8.49 4.56
CA SER A 212 18.85 8.47 3.25
C SER A 212 17.36 8.83 3.31
N ARG A 213 16.74 8.80 4.49
CA ARG A 213 15.30 8.89 4.66
C ARG A 213 14.90 9.76 5.85
N ILE A 214 13.70 10.32 5.77
CA ILE A 214 13.03 10.95 6.91
C ILE A 214 12.03 9.95 7.45
N ASN A 215 12.21 9.53 8.70
CA ASN A 215 11.24 8.67 9.38
C ASN A 215 10.14 9.56 9.97
N MET A 216 8.90 9.08 10.00
CA MET A 216 7.76 9.80 10.61
C MET A 216 7.90 9.95 12.14
N THR A 217 8.88 9.26 12.73
CA THR A 217 9.23 9.32 14.15
C THR A 217 10.48 10.17 14.42
N ASP A 218 11.12 10.74 13.39
CA ASP A 218 12.25 11.65 13.58
C ASP A 218 11.78 12.93 14.28
N ASP A 219 12.56 13.42 15.25
CA ASP A 219 12.34 14.73 15.85
C ASP A 219 12.79 15.88 14.92
N ALA A 220 12.44 17.11 15.30
CA ALA A 220 12.74 18.30 14.49
C ALA A 220 14.25 18.47 14.21
N ASP A 221 15.10 18.14 15.19
CA ASP A 221 16.56 18.26 15.07
C ASP A 221 17.13 17.21 14.11
N ALA A 222 16.65 15.97 14.19
CA ALA A 222 17.01 14.89 13.29
C ALA A 222 16.59 15.21 11.85
N ILE A 223 15.35 15.69 11.64
CA ILE A 223 14.85 16.11 10.33
C ILE A 223 15.72 17.24 9.78
N ALA A 224 15.95 18.30 10.55
CA ALA A 224 16.76 19.44 10.13
C ALA A 224 18.19 19.02 9.76
N LYS A 225 18.80 18.13 10.56
CA LYS A 225 20.14 17.59 10.30
C LYS A 225 20.19 16.73 9.04
N LYS A 226 19.17 15.91 8.78
CA LYS A 226 19.08 15.08 7.57
C LYS A 226 18.93 15.92 6.31
N ILE A 227 18.06 16.94 6.33
CA ILE A 227 17.89 17.88 5.22
C ILE A 227 19.18 18.68 4.96
N ARG A 228 19.83 19.22 6.00
CA ARG A 228 21.11 19.97 5.85
C ARG A 228 22.24 19.12 5.27
N LYS A 229 22.19 17.80 5.45
CA LYS A 229 23.19 16.84 4.94
C LYS A 229 22.73 16.11 3.68
N ALA A 230 21.56 16.44 3.15
CA ALA A 230 21.09 15.85 1.91
C ALA A 230 22.10 16.18 0.80
N LYS A 231 22.35 15.20 -0.06
CA LYS A 231 23.19 15.39 -1.23
C LYS A 231 22.51 16.41 -2.14
N THR A 232 23.29 17.33 -2.69
CA THR A 232 22.89 18.25 -3.76
C THR A 232 24.03 18.35 -4.77
N ASP A 233 23.78 19.03 -5.88
CA ASP A 233 24.81 19.52 -6.78
C ASP A 233 25.31 20.92 -6.33
N PRO A 234 26.41 21.46 -6.90
CA PRO A 234 27.00 22.72 -6.46
C PRO A 234 26.31 23.97 -7.06
N ASP A 235 25.38 23.81 -7.99
CA ASP A 235 24.79 24.92 -8.73
C ASP A 235 23.68 25.59 -7.92
N ALA A 236 23.47 26.90 -8.12
CA ALA A 236 22.32 27.59 -7.56
C ALA A 236 21.00 26.96 -8.05
N LEU A 237 19.93 27.07 -7.27
CA LEU A 237 18.61 26.60 -7.72
C LEU A 237 18.18 27.38 -8.96
N PRO A 238 17.60 26.71 -9.97
CA PRO A 238 17.14 27.36 -11.19
C PRO A 238 15.92 28.24 -10.89
N SER A 239 15.67 29.25 -11.73
CA SER A 239 14.47 30.09 -11.64
C SER A 239 13.19 29.38 -12.09
N GLU A 240 13.33 28.30 -12.87
CA GLU A 240 12.22 27.54 -13.44
C GLU A 240 12.37 26.03 -13.17
N ALA A 241 11.24 25.33 -13.01
CA ALA A 241 11.21 23.91 -12.68
C ALA A 241 11.90 23.03 -13.75
N ALA A 242 11.87 23.43 -15.02
CA ALA A 242 12.54 22.71 -16.11
C ALA A 242 14.06 22.61 -15.87
N GLY A 243 14.66 23.57 -15.17
CA GLY A 243 16.09 23.53 -14.82
C GLY A 243 16.46 22.43 -13.80
N LEU A 244 15.48 21.69 -13.26
CA LEU A 244 15.70 20.59 -12.32
C LEU A 244 15.67 19.20 -12.98
N GLU A 245 15.42 19.10 -14.29
CA GLU A 245 15.23 17.81 -14.98
C GLU A 245 16.40 16.84 -14.78
N ASP A 246 17.63 17.35 -14.92
CA ASP A 246 18.88 16.60 -14.78
C ASP A 246 19.54 16.74 -13.40
N ARG A 247 18.83 17.32 -12.42
CA ARG A 247 19.33 17.58 -11.05
C ARG A 247 18.51 16.81 -10.02
N PRO A 248 18.59 15.47 -10.00
CA PRO A 248 17.63 14.63 -9.27
C PRO A 248 17.64 14.89 -7.76
N GLU A 249 18.81 15.20 -7.18
CA GLU A 249 18.92 15.59 -5.77
C GLU A 249 18.25 16.93 -5.45
N ALA A 250 18.56 17.99 -6.21
CA ALA A 250 17.94 19.31 -6.00
C ALA A 250 16.43 19.25 -6.25
N ARG A 251 16.01 18.55 -7.32
CA ARG A 251 14.61 18.31 -7.64
C ARG A 251 13.87 17.61 -6.49
N ASN A 252 14.50 16.63 -5.85
CA ASN A 252 13.88 15.93 -4.72
C ASN A 252 13.60 16.88 -3.55
N LEU A 253 14.55 17.74 -3.18
CA LEU A 253 14.36 18.70 -2.09
C LEU A 253 13.27 19.73 -2.40
N VAL A 254 13.25 20.26 -3.64
CA VAL A 254 12.20 21.18 -4.10
C VAL A 254 10.83 20.51 -4.10
N ASN A 255 10.73 19.26 -4.59
CA ASN A 255 9.48 18.51 -4.59
C ASN A 255 8.96 18.21 -3.18
N ILE A 256 9.87 17.88 -2.24
CA ILE A 256 9.50 17.70 -0.82
C ILE A 256 8.93 19.01 -0.27
N PHE A 257 9.61 20.14 -0.52
CA PHE A 257 9.15 21.44 -0.06
C PHE A 257 7.79 21.82 -0.65
N ALA A 258 7.60 21.68 -1.95
CA ALA A 258 6.34 21.99 -2.64
C ALA A 258 5.18 21.15 -2.09
N ALA A 259 5.38 19.83 -1.97
CA ALA A 259 4.34 18.92 -1.49
C ALA A 259 3.93 19.14 -0.03
N LEU A 260 4.83 19.67 0.81
CA LEU A 260 4.54 20.04 2.20
C LEU A 260 3.98 21.45 2.35
N SER A 261 4.20 22.32 1.35
CA SER A 261 3.70 23.71 1.34
C SER A 261 2.37 23.85 0.59
N ASP A 262 1.82 22.74 0.09
CA ASP A 262 0.63 22.69 -0.78
C ASP A 262 0.78 23.57 -2.03
N LEU A 263 1.98 23.59 -2.62
CA LEU A 263 2.34 24.31 -3.85
C LEU A 263 2.41 23.40 -5.08
#